data_AF-K7X9Q0-F1
#
_entry.id   AF-K7X9Q0-F1
#
_cell.length_a   1.000
_cell.length_b   1.000
_cell.length_c   1.000
_cell.angle_alpha   90.00
_cell.angle_beta   90.00
_cell.angle_gamma   90.00
#
_symmetry.space_group_name_H-M   'P 1'
#
loop_
_entity.id
_entity.type
_entity.pdbx_description
1 polymer ?
#
loop_
_entity_poly.entity_id
_entity_poly.type
_entity_poly.pdbx_seq_one_letter_code
_entity_poly.pdbx_strand_id
1 'polypeptide(L)'
;MNPYILAILLFGLGLGTTITFASSHWLLAWMGLEMNTLAILPLMAQHHHPRAVEATTKYFLTQATAAAMLLFASTTNAWLTGQWEIQQMTHPLPTTIIILALALKIGLAPLHAWLPEVLQGLDLTTGLILSTWQKLAPFALLLQINPVTPTILIILGLVSTLIGGWGGLNQTQLRKILAYSSIAHLGWMILILQFSPSLTLLALLTYLIMTFSMFLAFKLNNSTTLNTLAVSSTKTPIITSLAPLILLSLGGLPPLTGFMPKWMILQELTKQDLASIATIAALSALLSLYFYLRLSYAMTLTISPNNLTGTTPWRLSSTQLATPLAIAISMALCLLPLTPAILTLLIF
;
A
#
# COMPACT_ATOMS: atom_id res chain seq x y z
N MET A 1 13.35 17.37 14.13
CA MET A 1 14.28 17.56 13.00
C MET A 1 14.22 19.01 12.55
N ASN A 2 15.35 19.58 12.12
CA ASN A 2 15.37 20.90 11.49
C ASN A 2 14.50 20.85 10.20
N PRO A 3 13.59 21.82 9.97
CA PRO A 3 12.73 21.86 8.79
C PRO A 3 13.51 21.78 7.47
N TYR A 4 14.73 22.33 7.40
CA TYR A 4 15.57 22.23 6.19
C TYR A 4 15.98 20.79 5.90
N ILE A 5 16.36 20.02 6.92
CA ILE A 5 16.72 18.61 6.75
C ILE A 5 15.50 17.80 6.33
N LEU A 6 14.33 18.08 6.91
CA LEU A 6 13.07 17.43 6.51
C LEU A 6 12.76 17.70 5.02
N ALA A 7 12.90 18.94 4.57
CA ALA A 7 12.69 19.31 3.17
C ALA A 7 13.66 18.58 2.23
N ILE A 8 14.95 18.48 2.59
CA ILE A 8 15.96 17.77 1.80
C ILE A 8 15.62 16.27 1.70
N LEU A 9 15.21 15.63 2.80
CA LEU A 9 14.84 14.21 2.78
C LEU A 9 13.58 13.96 1.94
N LEU A 10 12.55 14.80 2.08
CA LEU A 10 11.34 14.69 1.26
C LEU A 10 11.64 14.94 -0.22
N PHE A 11 12.53 15.88 -0.54
CA PHE A 11 13.00 16.10 -1.90
C PHE A 11 13.80 14.90 -2.42
N GLY A 12 14.65 14.28 -1.60
CA GLY A 12 15.35 13.04 -1.94
C GLY A 12 14.41 11.88 -2.25
N LEU A 13 13.30 11.75 -1.51
CA LEU A 13 12.22 10.80 -1.81
C LEU A 13 11.52 11.09 -3.14
N GLY A 14 11.30 12.36 -3.45
CA GLY A 14 10.77 12.78 -4.75
C GLY A 14 11.73 12.41 -5.88
N LEU A 15 12.99 12.82 -5.76
CA LEU A 15 14.03 12.57 -6.75
C LEU A 15 14.27 11.08 -7.01
N GLY A 16 14.32 10.25 -5.98
CA GLY A 16 14.49 8.80 -6.16
C GLY A 16 13.35 8.22 -6.99
N THR A 17 12.10 8.57 -6.68
CA THR A 17 10.94 8.12 -7.48
C THR A 17 10.94 8.67 -8.91
N THR A 18 11.25 9.94 -9.13
CA THR A 18 11.25 10.51 -10.49
C THR A 18 12.35 9.90 -11.37
N ILE A 19 13.53 9.62 -10.80
CA ILE A 19 14.62 8.96 -11.50
C ILE A 19 14.22 7.55 -11.92
N THR A 20 13.54 6.78 -11.04
CA THR A 20 13.03 5.45 -11.44
C THR A 20 11.96 5.50 -12.51
N PHE A 21 11.11 6.53 -12.54
CA PHE A 21 10.09 6.68 -13.57
C PHE A 21 10.66 7.07 -14.92
N ALA A 22 11.68 7.92 -14.93
CA ALA A 22 12.31 8.42 -16.15
C ALA A 22 13.40 7.47 -16.69
N SER A 23 13.88 6.52 -15.90
CA SER A 23 14.97 5.64 -16.31
C SER A 23 14.54 4.60 -17.32
N SER A 24 15.31 4.45 -18.40
CA SER A 24 15.27 3.30 -19.33
C SER A 24 16.33 2.24 -19.01
N HIS A 25 17.33 2.59 -18.20
CA HIS A 25 18.51 1.77 -17.88
C HIS A 25 18.44 1.22 -16.45
N TRP A 26 18.68 -0.08 -16.27
CA TRP A 26 18.57 -0.77 -14.98
C TRP A 26 19.40 -0.15 -13.85
N LEU A 27 20.65 0.25 -14.13
CA LEU A 27 21.51 0.91 -13.14
C LEU A 27 20.90 2.23 -12.60
N LEU A 28 20.28 3.04 -13.46
CA LEU A 28 19.63 4.27 -13.02
C LEU A 28 18.37 3.97 -12.20
N ALA A 29 17.58 2.98 -12.61
CA ALA A 29 16.44 2.51 -11.83
C ALA A 29 16.87 2.02 -10.44
N TRP A 30 17.96 1.25 -10.36
CA TRP A 30 18.52 0.80 -9.09
C TRP A 30 18.97 1.98 -8.21
N MET A 31 19.67 2.96 -8.79
CA MET A 31 20.12 4.15 -8.06
C MET A 31 18.93 4.95 -7.51
N GLY A 32 17.87 5.11 -8.29
CA GLY A 32 16.64 5.77 -7.84
C GLY A 32 15.97 5.05 -6.66
N LEU A 33 15.94 3.72 -6.68
CA LEU A 33 15.45 2.91 -5.56
C LEU A 33 16.33 3.05 -4.31
N GLU A 34 17.66 3.14 -4.45
CA GLU A 34 18.56 3.33 -3.31
C GLU A 34 18.52 4.75 -2.73
N MET A 35 18.30 5.77 -3.58
CA MET A 35 18.04 7.11 -3.07
C MET A 35 16.76 7.15 -2.22
N ASN A 36 15.71 6.42 -2.63
CA ASN A 36 14.48 6.31 -1.86
C ASN A 36 14.67 5.60 -0.51
N THR A 37 15.47 4.51 -0.47
CA THR A 37 15.74 3.78 0.77
C THR A 37 16.54 4.64 1.73
N LEU A 38 17.61 5.30 1.27
CA LEU A 38 18.46 6.13 2.11
C LEU A 38 17.71 7.37 2.63
N ALA A 39 16.86 8.00 1.81
CA ALA A 39 16.13 9.19 2.21
C ALA A 39 15.03 8.93 3.26
N ILE A 40 14.41 7.73 3.28
CA ILE A 40 13.36 7.43 4.26
C ILE A 40 13.90 6.99 5.64
N LEU A 41 15.12 6.44 5.72
CA LEU A 41 15.66 5.91 6.98
C LEU A 41 15.69 6.95 8.13
N PRO A 42 16.15 8.20 7.94
CA PRO A 42 16.15 9.17 9.02
C PRO A 42 14.74 9.62 9.41
N LEU A 43 13.77 9.60 8.49
CA LEU A 43 12.37 9.86 8.80
C LEU A 43 11.79 8.75 9.68
N MET A 44 12.16 7.50 9.42
CA MET A 44 11.74 6.36 10.24
C MET A 44 12.37 6.38 11.64
N ALA A 45 13.62 6.81 11.75
CA ALA A 45 14.36 6.89 13.02
C ALA A 45 14.16 8.22 13.77
N GLN A 46 13.18 9.04 13.36
CA GLN A 46 12.98 10.39 13.88
C GLN A 46 12.80 10.41 15.40
N HIS A 47 12.07 9.43 15.94
CA HIS A 47 11.97 9.23 17.38
C HIS A 47 13.02 8.21 17.81
N HIS A 48 13.92 8.60 18.72
CA HIS A 48 14.99 7.75 19.25
C HIS A 48 14.50 6.71 20.27
N HIS A 49 13.38 6.04 19.97
CA HIS A 49 12.83 4.95 20.76
C HIS A 49 13.28 3.60 20.17
N PRO A 50 13.56 2.55 20.99
CA PRO A 50 14.06 1.26 20.50
C PRO A 50 13.19 0.64 19.40
N ARG A 51 11.86 0.76 19.48
CA ARG A 51 10.95 0.28 18.41
C ARG A 51 11.12 0.96 17.05
N ALA A 52 11.42 2.27 17.04
CA ALA A 52 11.66 2.98 15.80
C ALA A 52 13.00 2.53 15.18
N VAL A 53 14.03 2.34 16.02
CA VAL A 53 15.34 1.80 15.60
C VAL A 53 15.25 0.35 15.11
N GLU A 54 14.44 -0.49 15.76
CA GLU A 54 14.19 -1.85 15.30
C GLU A 54 13.45 -1.85 13.95
N ALA A 55 12.45 -0.98 13.77
CA ALA A 55 11.75 -0.85 12.50
C ALA A 55 12.67 -0.34 11.38
N THR A 56 13.53 0.65 11.66
CA THR A 56 14.46 1.18 10.66
C THR A 56 15.50 0.15 10.25
N THR A 57 16.04 -0.62 11.21
CA THR A 57 17.01 -1.68 10.92
C THR A 57 16.40 -2.83 10.12
N LYS A 58 15.18 -3.28 10.46
CA LYS A 58 14.44 -4.28 9.67
C LYS A 58 14.18 -3.79 8.25
N TYR A 59 13.75 -2.53 8.10
CA TYR A 59 13.53 -1.93 6.78
C TYR A 59 14.84 -1.84 5.98
N PHE A 60 15.93 -1.36 6.59
CA PHE A 60 17.21 -1.26 5.91
C PHE A 60 17.71 -2.62 5.40
N LEU A 61 17.73 -3.65 6.26
CA LEU A 61 18.22 -4.97 5.88
C LEU A 61 17.39 -5.60 4.76
N THR A 62 16.06 -5.49 4.83
CA THR A 62 15.16 -6.04 3.80
C THR A 62 15.26 -5.30 2.48
N GLN A 63 15.41 -3.98 2.50
CA GLN A 63 15.51 -3.19 1.29
C GLN A 63 16.89 -3.25 0.64
N ALA A 64 17.97 -3.33 1.43
CA ALA A 64 19.33 -3.52 0.93
C ALA A 64 19.50 -4.90 0.29
N THR A 65 18.94 -5.95 0.89
CA THR A 65 18.93 -7.30 0.28
C THR A 65 18.13 -7.31 -1.02
N ALA A 66 16.96 -6.67 -1.06
CA ALA A 66 16.19 -6.52 -2.29
C ALA A 66 16.95 -5.77 -3.38
N ALA A 67 17.63 -4.68 -3.02
CA ALA A 67 18.39 -3.88 -3.98
C ALA A 67 19.64 -4.61 -4.48
N ALA A 68 20.33 -5.38 -3.64
CA ALA A 68 21.44 -6.24 -4.04
C ALA A 68 20.97 -7.35 -5.01
N MET A 69 19.82 -7.98 -4.75
CA MET A 69 19.22 -8.96 -5.66
C MET A 69 18.85 -8.33 -7.01
N LEU A 70 18.31 -7.11 -7.01
CA LEU A 70 17.98 -6.39 -8.24
C LEU A 70 19.26 -6.09 -9.06
N LEU A 71 20.31 -5.59 -8.41
CA LEU A 71 21.59 -5.34 -9.07
C LEU A 71 22.16 -6.64 -9.66
N PHE A 72 22.19 -7.73 -8.89
CA PHE A 72 22.63 -9.04 -9.35
C PHE A 72 21.83 -9.55 -10.56
N ALA A 73 20.52 -9.36 -10.55
CA ALA A 73 19.69 -9.76 -11.68
C ALA A 73 19.91 -8.89 -12.92
N SER A 74 20.13 -7.59 -12.74
CA SER A 74 20.44 -6.70 -13.87
C SER A 74 21.82 -6.96 -14.48
N THR A 75 22.84 -7.25 -13.67
CA THR A 75 24.19 -7.60 -14.16
C THR A 75 24.20 -8.95 -14.86
N THR A 76 23.46 -9.93 -14.35
CA THR A 76 23.31 -11.23 -15.03
C THR A 76 22.55 -11.09 -16.34
N ASN A 77 21.53 -10.23 -16.44
CA ASN A 77 20.90 -9.94 -17.73
C ASN A 77 21.89 -9.28 -18.70
N ALA A 78 22.61 -8.25 -18.25
CA ALA A 78 23.61 -7.57 -19.09
C ALA A 78 24.74 -8.51 -19.54
N TRP A 79 25.12 -9.48 -18.70
CA TRP A 79 26.10 -10.51 -19.09
C TRP A 79 25.57 -11.44 -20.19
N LEU A 80 24.27 -11.79 -20.14
CA LEU A 80 23.66 -12.70 -21.11
C LEU A 80 23.30 -12.02 -22.43
N THR A 81 22.78 -10.78 -22.39
CA THR A 81 22.24 -10.08 -23.57
C THR A 81 23.09 -8.91 -24.05
N GLY A 82 24.06 -8.45 -23.24
CA GLY A 82 24.87 -7.26 -23.52
C GLY A 82 24.12 -5.93 -23.36
N GLN A 83 22.86 -5.95 -22.90
CA GLN A 83 21.97 -4.79 -22.84
C GLN A 83 21.55 -4.46 -21.39
N TRP A 84 21.34 -3.18 -21.12
CA TRP A 84 20.90 -2.67 -19.81
C TRP A 84 19.50 -2.08 -19.82
N GLU A 85 18.78 -2.22 -20.93
CA GLU A 85 17.43 -1.69 -21.09
C GLU A 85 16.41 -2.46 -20.23
N ILE A 86 15.46 -1.75 -19.63
CA ILE A 86 14.44 -2.33 -18.74
C ILE A 86 13.49 -3.29 -19.47
N GLN A 87 13.10 -2.92 -20.70
CA GLN A 87 12.11 -3.69 -21.48
C GLN A 87 12.69 -4.98 -22.06
N GLN A 88 14.01 -5.06 -22.26
CA GLN A 88 14.67 -6.20 -22.90
C GLN A 88 15.10 -7.26 -21.89
N MET A 89 14.12 -7.86 -21.23
CA MET A 89 14.32 -8.93 -20.24
C MET A 89 13.73 -10.24 -20.74
N THR A 90 14.51 -10.97 -21.55
CA THR A 90 14.04 -12.19 -22.22
C THR A 90 14.32 -13.47 -21.44
N HIS A 91 15.41 -13.52 -20.67
CA HIS A 91 15.82 -14.74 -19.99
C HIS A 91 14.99 -14.99 -18.71
N PRO A 92 14.47 -16.22 -18.49
CA PRO A 92 13.59 -16.51 -17.35
C PRO A 92 14.29 -16.35 -15.99
N LEU A 93 15.59 -16.66 -15.90
CA LEU A 93 16.31 -16.56 -14.62
C LEU A 93 16.42 -15.11 -14.10
N PRO A 94 16.99 -14.13 -14.84
CA PRO A 94 17.02 -12.73 -14.39
C PRO A 94 15.62 -12.15 -14.13
N THR A 95 14.64 -12.45 -14.98
CA THR A 95 13.26 -11.97 -14.79
C THR A 95 12.65 -12.46 -13.48
N THR A 96 12.80 -13.74 -13.14
CA THR A 96 12.32 -14.27 -11.85
C THR A 96 12.98 -13.58 -10.65
N ILE A 97 14.29 -13.33 -10.70
CA ILE A 97 15.03 -12.69 -9.59
C ILE A 97 14.60 -11.23 -9.45
N ILE A 98 14.40 -10.50 -10.55
CA ILE A 98 13.90 -9.12 -10.50
C ILE A 98 12.50 -9.06 -9.91
N ILE A 99 11.60 -9.96 -10.34
CA ILE A 99 10.23 -10.02 -9.80
C ILE A 99 10.27 -10.30 -8.30
N LEU A 100 11.12 -11.24 -7.83
CA LEU A 100 11.29 -11.53 -6.40
C LEU A 100 11.92 -10.36 -5.63
N ALA A 101 12.89 -9.65 -6.23
CA ALA A 101 13.51 -8.48 -5.63
C ALA A 101 12.49 -7.34 -5.45
N LEU A 102 11.71 -7.04 -6.49
CA LEU A 102 10.65 -6.04 -6.42
C LEU A 102 9.50 -6.47 -5.49
N ALA A 103 9.18 -7.77 -5.45
CA ALA A 103 8.24 -8.35 -4.49
C ALA A 103 8.68 -8.13 -3.04
N LEU A 104 9.98 -8.31 -2.75
CA LEU A 104 10.55 -8.02 -1.44
C LEU A 104 10.45 -6.53 -1.11
N LYS A 105 10.76 -5.63 -2.06
CA LYS A 105 10.68 -4.16 -1.86
C LYS A 105 9.27 -3.69 -1.51
N ILE A 106 8.26 -4.23 -2.20
CA ILE A 106 6.86 -3.83 -2.04
C ILE A 106 6.19 -4.51 -0.83
N GLY A 107 6.71 -5.67 -0.41
CA GLY A 107 6.21 -6.47 0.71
C GLY A 107 5.13 -7.47 0.32
N LEU A 108 5.27 -8.13 -0.83
CA LEU A 108 4.36 -9.20 -1.25
C LEU A 108 4.63 -10.48 -0.49
N ALA A 109 3.60 -11.30 -0.31
CA ALA A 109 3.79 -12.61 0.28
C ALA A 109 4.44 -13.58 -0.74
N PRO A 110 5.38 -14.46 -0.31
CA PRO A 110 5.74 -14.77 1.08
C PRO A 110 6.69 -13.77 1.77
N LEU A 111 7.30 -12.85 1.03
CA LEU A 111 8.30 -11.86 1.48
C LEU A 111 7.73 -10.64 2.25
N HIS A 112 6.55 -10.80 2.85
CA HIS A 112 5.74 -9.72 3.43
C HIS A 112 6.01 -9.45 4.92
N ALA A 113 6.69 -10.37 5.63
CA ALA A 113 6.77 -10.39 7.09
C ALA A 113 7.35 -9.09 7.70
N TRP A 114 8.21 -8.40 6.95
CA TRP A 114 8.81 -7.14 7.40
C TRP A 114 7.80 -6.00 7.50
N LEU A 115 6.78 -5.96 6.64
CA LEU A 115 5.94 -4.79 6.46
C LEU A 115 5.03 -4.52 7.68
N PRO A 116 4.34 -5.51 8.29
CA PRO A 116 3.58 -5.29 9.54
C PRO A 116 4.44 -4.89 10.74
N GLU A 117 5.67 -5.41 10.83
CA GLU A 117 6.57 -5.09 11.94
C GLU A 117 7.13 -3.67 11.83
N VAL A 118 7.60 -3.29 10.64
CA VAL A 118 8.10 -1.95 10.37
C VAL A 118 6.98 -0.93 10.58
N LEU A 119 5.80 -1.12 9.99
CA LEU A 119 4.68 -0.18 10.17
C LEU A 119 4.27 0.01 11.62
N GLN A 120 4.38 -1.01 12.48
CA GLN A 120 4.04 -0.87 13.89
C GLN A 120 5.04 -0.02 14.68
N GLY A 121 6.32 0.01 14.28
CA GLY A 121 7.36 0.81 14.92
C GLY A 121 7.39 2.27 14.48
N LEU A 122 6.66 2.62 13.41
CA LEU A 122 6.63 3.96 12.81
C LEU A 122 5.44 4.80 13.27
N ASP A 123 5.57 6.12 13.17
CA ASP A 123 4.45 7.04 13.33
C ASP A 123 3.45 6.96 12.18
N LEU A 124 2.24 7.47 12.38
CA LEU A 124 1.19 7.41 11.34
C LEU A 124 1.59 8.18 10.06
N THR A 125 2.35 9.26 10.17
CA THR A 125 2.81 10.03 9.01
C THR A 125 3.89 9.33 8.20
N THR A 126 4.86 8.71 8.87
CA THR A 126 5.93 7.95 8.19
C THR A 126 5.39 6.62 7.67
N GLY A 127 4.46 6.00 8.40
CA GLY A 127 3.69 4.84 7.94
C GLY A 127 2.84 5.13 6.70
N LEU A 128 2.23 6.31 6.61
CA LEU A 128 1.56 6.78 5.39
C LEU A 128 2.56 6.79 4.21
N ILE A 129 3.70 7.45 4.35
CA ILE A 129 4.72 7.55 3.29
C ILE A 129 5.20 6.15 2.85
N LEU A 130 5.44 5.25 3.81
CA LEU A 130 5.83 3.87 3.54
C LEU A 130 4.73 3.09 2.80
N SER A 131 3.47 3.25 3.19
CA SER A 131 2.34 2.51 2.61
C SER A 131 1.88 3.03 1.24
N THR A 132 2.29 4.24 0.86
CA THR A 132 1.87 4.94 -0.36
C THR A 132 3.07 5.21 -1.28
N TRP A 133 3.91 6.18 -0.92
CA TRP A 133 5.01 6.69 -1.74
C TRP A 133 6.05 5.62 -2.07
N GLN A 134 6.48 4.83 -1.07
CA GLN A 134 7.52 3.81 -1.28
C GLN A 134 7.08 2.65 -2.19
N LYS A 135 5.78 2.51 -2.45
CA LYS A 135 5.26 1.48 -3.37
C LYS A 135 5.32 1.94 -4.82
N LEU A 136 5.36 3.25 -5.09
CA LEU A 136 5.26 3.81 -6.45
C LEU A 136 6.42 3.38 -7.36
N ALA A 137 7.67 3.61 -6.95
CA ALA A 137 8.84 3.32 -7.77
C ALA A 137 9.02 1.82 -8.09
N PRO A 138 8.98 0.90 -7.11
CA PRO A 138 9.04 -0.53 -7.41
C PRO A 138 7.86 -1.02 -8.27
N PHE A 139 6.67 -0.45 -8.08
CA PHE A 139 5.50 -0.84 -8.87
C PHE A 139 5.60 -0.37 -10.31
N ALA A 140 6.15 0.81 -10.58
CA ALA A 140 6.43 1.26 -11.94
C ALA A 140 7.42 0.36 -12.68
N LEU A 141 8.46 -0.15 -11.98
CA LEU A 141 9.37 -1.13 -12.58
C LEU A 141 8.67 -2.45 -12.88
N LEU A 142 7.78 -2.93 -12.00
CA LEU A 142 6.97 -4.11 -12.30
C LEU A 142 6.10 -3.92 -13.54
N LEU A 143 5.53 -2.73 -13.77
CA LEU A 143 4.74 -2.42 -14.96
C LEU A 143 5.55 -2.39 -16.25
N GLN A 144 6.83 -2.02 -16.18
CA GLN A 144 7.72 -1.95 -17.35
C GLN A 144 8.27 -3.32 -17.75
N ILE A 145 8.30 -4.30 -16.84
CA ILE A 145 8.76 -5.65 -17.12
C ILE A 145 7.60 -6.44 -17.73
N ASN A 146 7.83 -7.07 -18.88
CA ASN A 146 6.88 -7.99 -19.49
C ASN A 146 7.42 -9.43 -19.43
N PRO A 147 7.09 -10.21 -18.37
CA PRO A 147 7.61 -11.56 -18.24
C PRO A 147 6.96 -12.51 -19.26
N VAL A 148 7.77 -13.42 -19.81
CA VAL A 148 7.32 -14.45 -20.77
C VAL A 148 6.21 -15.32 -20.19
N THR A 149 6.20 -15.57 -18.88
CA THR A 149 5.19 -16.40 -18.20
C THR A 149 4.53 -15.68 -17.01
N PRO A 150 3.19 -15.61 -16.95
CA PRO A 150 2.44 -14.97 -15.87
C PRO A 150 2.40 -15.73 -14.54
N THR A 151 2.82 -16.99 -14.54
CA THR A 151 2.62 -17.93 -13.42
C THR A 151 3.14 -17.39 -12.10
N ILE A 152 4.32 -16.77 -12.08
CA ILE A 152 4.93 -16.23 -10.86
C ILE A 152 4.12 -15.06 -10.30
N LEU A 153 3.69 -14.14 -11.16
CA LEU A 153 2.87 -13.00 -10.74
C LEU A 153 1.52 -13.46 -10.20
N ILE A 154 0.88 -14.43 -10.86
CA ILE A 154 -0.39 -15.02 -10.40
C ILE A 154 -0.21 -15.66 -9.02
N ILE A 155 0.85 -16.45 -8.80
CA ILE A 155 1.12 -17.10 -7.51
C ILE A 155 1.38 -16.05 -6.43
N LEU A 156 2.24 -15.06 -6.68
CA LEU A 156 2.51 -13.97 -5.72
C LEU A 156 1.23 -13.18 -5.39
N GLY A 157 0.41 -12.89 -6.41
CA GLY A 157 -0.87 -12.21 -6.26
C GLY A 157 -1.86 -12.99 -5.39
N LEU A 158 -2.10 -14.26 -5.69
CA LEU A 158 -3.02 -15.11 -4.91
C LEU A 158 -2.56 -15.26 -3.46
N VAL A 159 -1.28 -15.62 -3.27
CA VAL A 159 -0.70 -15.86 -1.94
C VAL A 159 -0.75 -14.60 -1.08
N SER A 160 -0.50 -13.42 -1.67
CA SER A 160 -0.60 -12.14 -0.95
C SER A 160 -2.04 -11.75 -0.60
N THR A 161 -3.04 -12.02 -1.45
CA THR A 161 -4.45 -11.80 -1.07
C THR A 161 -4.89 -12.68 0.11
N LEU A 162 -4.49 -13.97 0.11
CA LEU A 162 -4.84 -14.91 1.17
C LEU A 162 -4.15 -14.57 2.49
N ILE A 163 -2.83 -14.32 2.46
CA ILE A 163 -2.05 -14.01 3.64
C ILE A 163 -2.41 -12.63 4.20
N GLY A 164 -2.66 -11.65 3.33
CA GLY A 164 -3.18 -10.34 3.74
C GLY A 164 -4.53 -10.45 4.44
N GLY A 165 -5.43 -11.30 3.92
CA GLY A 165 -6.71 -11.63 4.55
C GLY A 165 -6.54 -12.23 5.94
N TRP A 166 -5.86 -13.38 6.04
CA TRP A 166 -5.69 -14.10 7.31
C TRP A 166 -4.86 -13.33 8.35
N GLY A 167 -3.77 -12.69 7.92
CA GLY A 167 -2.89 -11.94 8.81
C GLY A 167 -3.59 -10.77 9.49
N GLY A 168 -4.52 -10.11 8.80
CA GLY A 168 -5.31 -9.00 9.33
C GLY A 168 -6.34 -9.41 10.39
N LEU A 169 -6.87 -10.64 10.34
CA LEU A 169 -7.92 -11.11 11.25
C LEU A 169 -7.52 -11.12 12.72
N ASN A 170 -6.23 -11.31 13.03
CA ASN A 170 -5.75 -11.44 14.39
C ASN A 170 -5.03 -10.19 14.92
N GLN A 171 -5.19 -9.03 14.26
CA GLN A 171 -4.53 -7.80 14.69
C GLN A 171 -5.49 -6.86 15.41
N THR A 172 -5.03 -6.30 16.53
CA THR A 172 -5.71 -5.24 17.28
C THR A 172 -5.06 -3.86 17.07
N GLN A 173 -3.82 -3.86 16.57
CA GLN A 173 -3.05 -2.67 16.27
C GLN A 173 -3.40 -2.15 14.87
N LEU A 174 -3.85 -0.90 14.78
CA LEU A 174 -4.37 -0.32 13.54
C LEU A 174 -3.32 -0.28 12.42
N ARG A 175 -2.07 0.02 12.78
CA ARG A 175 -0.94 0.04 11.82
C ARG A 175 -0.69 -1.33 11.20
N LYS A 176 -0.80 -2.41 11.98
CA LYS A 176 -0.69 -3.78 11.44
C LYS A 176 -1.88 -4.17 10.59
N ILE A 177 -3.09 -3.75 10.95
CA ILE A 177 -4.27 -3.99 10.11
C ILE A 177 -4.10 -3.32 8.74
N LEU A 178 -3.63 -2.06 8.70
CA LEU A 178 -3.33 -1.35 7.46
C LEU A 178 -2.14 -1.97 6.69
N ALA A 179 -1.21 -2.60 7.41
CA ALA A 179 -0.11 -3.32 6.79
C ALA A 179 -0.63 -4.53 6.00
N TYR A 180 -1.46 -5.37 6.63
CA TYR A 180 -2.06 -6.53 5.98
C TYR A 180 -3.05 -6.18 4.89
N SER A 181 -3.79 -5.06 5.02
CA SER A 181 -4.59 -4.58 3.91
C SER A 181 -3.74 -4.18 2.71
N SER A 182 -2.61 -3.51 2.93
CA SER A 182 -1.70 -3.16 1.82
C SER A 182 -1.21 -4.41 1.09
N ILE A 183 -0.90 -5.50 1.81
CA ILE A 183 -0.48 -6.77 1.23
C ILE A 183 -1.61 -7.36 0.38
N ALA A 184 -2.85 -7.35 0.88
CA ALA A 184 -4.00 -7.84 0.13
C ALA A 184 -4.28 -7.03 -1.14
N HIS A 185 -4.28 -5.69 -1.05
CA HIS A 185 -4.51 -4.82 -2.20
C HIS A 185 -3.41 -4.93 -3.27
N LEU A 186 -2.15 -5.07 -2.84
CA LEU A 186 -1.05 -5.32 -3.76
C LEU A 186 -1.18 -6.67 -4.46
N GLY A 187 -1.72 -7.68 -3.77
CA GLY A 187 -2.04 -8.96 -4.40
C GLY A 187 -3.02 -8.81 -5.57
N TRP A 188 -4.10 -8.04 -5.37
CA TRP A 188 -5.03 -7.69 -6.43
C TRP A 188 -4.37 -6.98 -7.60
N MET A 189 -3.49 -6.01 -7.31
CA MET A 189 -2.78 -5.25 -8.35
C MET A 189 -1.85 -6.14 -9.18
N ILE A 190 -1.25 -7.16 -8.57
CA ILE A 190 -0.29 -8.04 -9.27
C ILE A 190 -0.97 -9.14 -10.06
N LEU A 191 -2.13 -9.62 -9.60
CA LEU A 191 -2.94 -10.58 -10.35
C LEU A 191 -3.28 -10.08 -11.76
N ILE A 192 -3.54 -8.77 -11.89
CA ILE A 192 -3.97 -8.17 -13.15
C ILE A 192 -2.83 -7.52 -13.95
N LEU A 193 -1.62 -7.45 -13.38
CA LEU A 193 -0.48 -6.70 -13.93
C LEU A 193 -0.14 -7.07 -15.38
N GLN A 194 -0.12 -8.35 -15.68
CA GLN A 194 0.21 -8.82 -17.02
C GLN A 194 -0.95 -8.75 -18.01
N PHE A 195 -2.20 -8.80 -17.55
CA PHE A 195 -3.36 -8.84 -18.44
C PHE A 195 -3.80 -7.44 -18.86
N SER A 196 -3.80 -6.49 -17.94
CA SER A 196 -4.17 -5.10 -18.23
C SER A 196 -3.45 -4.13 -17.28
N PRO A 197 -2.32 -3.51 -17.72
CA PRO A 197 -1.58 -2.57 -16.89
C PRO A 197 -2.42 -1.34 -16.51
N SER A 198 -3.37 -0.92 -17.36
CA SER A 198 -4.30 0.19 -17.08
C SER A 198 -5.15 -0.05 -15.83
N LEU A 199 -5.73 -1.25 -15.65
CA LEU A 199 -6.51 -1.58 -14.46
C LEU A 199 -5.65 -1.65 -13.20
N THR A 200 -4.37 -1.99 -13.34
CA THR A 200 -3.46 -2.03 -12.20
C THR A 200 -3.14 -0.63 -11.69
N LEU A 201 -2.98 0.33 -12.61
CA LEU A 201 -2.81 1.73 -12.30
C LEU A 201 -4.07 2.29 -11.61
N LEU A 202 -5.25 1.93 -12.11
CA LEU A 202 -6.53 2.25 -11.47
C LEU A 202 -6.61 1.71 -10.03
N ALA A 203 -6.24 0.44 -9.84
CA ALA A 203 -6.23 -0.20 -8.52
C ALA A 203 -5.22 0.47 -7.58
N LEU A 204 -4.04 0.84 -8.07
CA LEU A 204 -3.05 1.59 -7.31
C LEU A 204 -3.58 2.97 -6.89
N LEU A 205 -4.12 3.76 -7.82
CA LEU A 205 -4.64 5.10 -7.54
C LEU A 205 -5.77 5.08 -6.51
N THR A 206 -6.74 4.17 -6.67
CA THR A 206 -7.84 4.01 -5.71
C THR A 206 -7.33 3.59 -4.34
N TYR A 207 -6.38 2.65 -4.27
CA TYR A 207 -5.72 2.26 -3.02
C TYR A 207 -4.99 3.42 -2.33
N LEU A 208 -4.26 4.25 -3.08
CA LEU A 208 -3.55 5.42 -2.53
C LEU A 208 -4.53 6.42 -1.90
N ILE A 209 -5.65 6.72 -2.58
CA ILE A 209 -6.69 7.62 -2.07
C ILE A 209 -7.30 7.06 -0.76
N MET A 210 -7.69 5.78 -0.77
CA MET A 210 -8.33 5.16 0.40
C MET A 210 -7.37 5.06 1.59
N THR A 211 -6.13 4.62 1.39
CA THR A 211 -5.15 4.53 2.48
C THR A 211 -4.76 5.91 3.02
N PHE A 212 -4.61 6.90 2.15
CA PHE A 212 -4.36 8.28 2.56
C PHE A 212 -5.48 8.81 3.46
N SER A 213 -6.74 8.58 3.09
CA SER A 213 -7.89 8.98 3.92
C SER A 213 -7.90 8.27 5.28
N MET A 214 -7.57 6.97 5.34
CA MET A 214 -7.60 6.20 6.58
C MET A 214 -6.47 6.56 7.55
N PHE A 215 -5.24 6.74 7.06
CA PHE A 215 -4.11 7.18 7.88
C PHE A 215 -4.34 8.60 8.44
N LEU A 216 -4.90 9.50 7.65
CA LEU A 216 -5.26 10.84 8.13
C LEU A 216 -6.37 10.80 9.18
N ALA A 217 -7.40 9.96 9.00
CA ALA A 217 -8.46 9.77 10.01
C ALA A 217 -7.88 9.29 11.35
N PHE A 218 -6.97 8.30 11.32
CA PHE A 218 -6.28 7.82 12.52
C PHE A 218 -5.36 8.88 13.14
N LYS A 219 -4.70 9.70 12.32
CA LYS A 219 -3.84 10.79 12.80
C LYS A 219 -4.63 11.87 13.53
N LEU A 220 -5.78 12.28 12.99
CA LEU A 220 -6.65 13.28 13.62
C LEU A 220 -7.22 12.78 14.95
N ASN A 221 -7.53 11.48 15.04
CA ASN A 221 -8.03 10.85 16.26
C ASN A 221 -6.93 10.40 17.23
N ASN A 222 -5.65 10.51 16.87
CA ASN A 222 -4.50 9.96 17.62
C ASN A 222 -4.70 8.49 18.05
N SER A 223 -5.34 7.68 17.21
CA SER A 223 -5.69 6.29 17.53
C SER A 223 -4.69 5.33 16.89
N THR A 224 -4.05 4.49 17.71
CA THR A 224 -3.13 3.42 17.25
C THR A 224 -3.67 2.01 17.52
N THR A 225 -4.68 1.87 18.38
CA THR A 225 -5.26 0.59 18.80
C THR A 225 -6.76 0.58 18.61
N LEU A 226 -7.37 -0.61 18.51
CA LEU A 226 -8.81 -0.76 18.38
C LEU A 226 -9.58 -0.12 19.57
N ASN A 227 -9.08 -0.26 20.80
CA ASN A 227 -9.74 0.31 21.98
C ASN A 227 -9.69 1.84 21.98
N THR A 228 -8.56 2.43 21.57
CA THR A 228 -8.45 3.89 21.47
C THR A 228 -9.30 4.44 20.32
N LEU A 229 -9.51 3.67 19.26
CA LEU A 229 -10.44 3.99 18.18
C LEU A 229 -11.90 3.93 18.64
N ALA A 230 -12.28 2.94 19.45
CA ALA A 230 -13.66 2.77 19.92
C ALA A 230 -14.17 3.98 20.74
N VAL A 231 -13.29 4.56 21.54
CA VAL A 231 -13.59 5.74 22.37
C VAL A 231 -13.66 7.04 21.54
N SER A 232 -13.25 7.03 20.27
CA SER A 232 -13.19 8.24 19.44
C SER A 232 -14.57 8.84 19.10
N SER A 233 -15.64 8.05 19.16
CA SER A 233 -17.02 8.49 18.85
C SER A 233 -17.44 9.71 19.66
N THR A 234 -17.04 9.73 20.93
CA THR A 234 -17.30 10.84 21.85
C THR A 234 -16.44 12.07 21.60
N LYS A 235 -15.29 11.96 20.92
CA LYS A 235 -14.35 13.07 20.71
C LYS A 235 -14.58 13.77 19.38
N THR A 236 -14.74 13.01 18.31
CA THR A 236 -14.77 13.50 16.92
C THR A 236 -15.86 12.77 16.12
N PRO A 237 -17.15 13.02 16.43
CA PRO A 237 -18.26 12.21 15.91
C PRO A 237 -18.30 12.15 14.37
N ILE A 238 -17.97 13.25 13.69
CA ILE A 238 -17.98 13.35 12.22
C ILE A 238 -16.96 12.39 11.58
N ILE A 239 -15.72 12.37 12.08
CA ILE A 239 -14.69 11.44 11.58
C ILE A 239 -15.11 10.01 11.90
N THR A 240 -15.71 9.79 13.07
CA THR A 240 -16.16 8.45 13.44
C THR A 240 -17.28 7.95 12.55
N SER A 241 -18.24 8.77 12.14
CA SER A 241 -19.28 8.33 11.20
C SER A 241 -18.76 8.06 9.78
N LEU A 242 -17.72 8.78 9.34
CA LEU A 242 -17.16 8.66 7.99
C LEU A 242 -16.13 7.54 7.85
N ALA A 243 -15.33 7.27 8.89
CA ALA A 243 -14.25 6.27 8.85
C ALA A 243 -14.73 4.84 8.53
N PRO A 244 -15.87 4.33 9.04
CA PRO A 244 -16.45 3.06 8.61
C PRO A 244 -16.69 2.99 7.11
N LEU A 245 -17.19 4.06 6.48
CA LEU A 245 -17.43 4.07 5.04
C LEU A 245 -16.12 3.94 4.25
N ILE A 246 -15.02 4.53 4.75
CA ILE A 246 -13.67 4.34 4.17
C ILE A 246 -13.19 2.89 4.36
N LEU A 247 -13.42 2.29 5.53
CA LEU A 247 -13.04 0.89 5.79
C LEU A 247 -13.83 -0.08 4.89
N LEU A 248 -15.11 0.19 4.66
CA LEU A 248 -15.95 -0.57 3.75
C LEU A 248 -15.55 -0.34 2.28
N SER A 249 -15.06 0.85 1.92
CA SER A 249 -14.52 1.10 0.58
C SER A 249 -13.22 0.31 0.35
N LEU A 250 -12.31 0.26 1.33
CA LEU A 250 -11.14 -0.64 1.31
C LEU A 250 -11.56 -2.13 1.20
N GLY A 251 -12.64 -2.50 1.88
CA GLY A 251 -13.27 -3.83 1.76
C GLY A 251 -13.80 -4.12 0.35
N GLY A 252 -14.13 -3.09 -0.42
CA GLY A 252 -14.65 -3.19 -1.78
C GLY A 252 -16.12 -3.61 -1.81
N LEU A 253 -16.96 -2.96 -1.01
CA LEU A 253 -18.41 -3.15 -1.07
C LEU A 253 -19.07 -2.19 -2.08
N PRO A 254 -20.03 -2.65 -2.90
CA PRO A 254 -20.93 -1.74 -3.61
C PRO A 254 -21.79 -0.99 -2.58
N PRO A 255 -22.03 0.34 -2.69
CA PRO A 255 -21.82 1.27 -3.81
C PRO A 255 -20.52 2.10 -3.78
N LEU A 256 -19.50 1.69 -3.01
CA LEU A 256 -18.30 2.49 -2.75
C LEU A 256 -17.21 2.32 -3.80
N THR A 257 -16.28 3.27 -3.87
CA THR A 257 -15.26 3.33 -4.94
C THR A 257 -14.30 2.16 -4.95
N GLY A 258 -13.92 1.61 -3.81
CA GLY A 258 -13.00 0.47 -3.77
C GLY A 258 -13.58 -0.84 -4.33
N PHE A 259 -14.88 -0.89 -4.61
CA PHE A 259 -15.47 -2.00 -5.39
C PHE A 259 -15.09 -1.93 -6.87
N MET A 260 -14.96 -0.73 -7.45
CA MET A 260 -14.62 -0.52 -8.86
C MET A 260 -13.40 -1.34 -9.33
N PRO A 261 -12.20 -1.23 -8.72
CA PRO A 261 -11.02 -1.94 -9.20
C PRO A 261 -11.19 -3.45 -9.07
N LYS A 262 -11.74 -3.96 -7.96
CA LYS A 262 -11.91 -5.40 -7.75
C LYS A 262 -12.90 -5.99 -8.76
N TRP A 263 -14.00 -5.29 -9.02
CA TRP A 263 -14.98 -5.72 -10.01
C TRP A 263 -14.39 -5.79 -11.43
N MET A 264 -13.68 -4.74 -11.85
CA MET A 264 -13.04 -4.69 -13.18
C MET A 264 -11.94 -5.75 -13.33
N ILE A 265 -11.13 -5.98 -12.28
CA ILE A 265 -10.11 -7.03 -12.28
C ILE A 265 -10.75 -8.41 -12.44
N LEU A 266 -11.83 -8.70 -11.71
CA LEU A 266 -12.54 -9.98 -11.84
C LEU A 266 -13.10 -10.17 -13.26
N GLN A 267 -13.64 -9.10 -13.85
CA GLN A 267 -14.15 -9.15 -15.23
C GLN A 267 -13.03 -9.51 -16.22
N GLU A 268 -11.87 -8.86 -16.16
CA GLU A 268 -10.74 -9.18 -17.05
C GLU A 268 -10.18 -10.59 -16.81
N LEU A 269 -10.06 -11.03 -15.56
CA LEU A 269 -9.60 -12.40 -15.27
C LEU A 269 -10.54 -13.47 -15.85
N THR A 270 -11.86 -13.23 -15.83
CA THR A 270 -12.82 -14.15 -16.46
C THR A 270 -12.76 -14.16 -17.97
N LYS A 271 -12.37 -13.04 -18.61
CA LYS A 271 -12.15 -12.99 -20.07
C LYS A 271 -10.93 -13.79 -20.52
N GLN A 272 -9.95 -13.98 -19.63
CA GLN A 272 -8.70 -14.71 -19.89
C GLN A 272 -8.82 -16.20 -19.48
N ASP A 273 -10.03 -16.73 -19.32
CA ASP A 273 -10.31 -18.11 -18.86
C ASP A 273 -9.77 -18.46 -17.46
N LEU A 274 -9.37 -17.47 -16.66
CA LEU A 274 -8.87 -17.66 -15.28
C LEU A 274 -9.98 -17.57 -14.23
N ALA A 275 -11.14 -18.15 -14.53
CA ALA A 275 -12.32 -18.08 -13.65
C ALA A 275 -12.07 -18.67 -12.25
N SER A 276 -11.32 -19.78 -12.15
CA SER A 276 -10.99 -20.38 -10.85
C SER A 276 -10.15 -19.44 -9.97
N ILE A 277 -9.14 -18.80 -10.53
CA ILE A 277 -8.28 -17.82 -9.84
C ILE A 277 -9.11 -16.62 -9.40
N ALA A 278 -10.00 -16.13 -10.27
CA ALA A 278 -10.92 -15.03 -9.95
C ALA A 278 -11.82 -15.37 -8.75
N THR A 279 -12.37 -16.58 -8.69
CA THR A 279 -13.21 -17.01 -7.55
C THR A 279 -12.43 -17.08 -6.24
N ILE A 280 -11.19 -17.59 -6.26
CA ILE A 280 -10.33 -17.65 -5.06
C ILE A 280 -9.98 -16.24 -4.58
N ALA A 281 -9.62 -15.33 -5.50
CA ALA A 281 -9.33 -13.94 -5.17
C ALA A 281 -10.57 -13.23 -4.59
N ALA A 282 -11.75 -13.44 -5.16
CA ALA A 282 -13.00 -12.88 -4.64
C ALA A 282 -13.31 -13.37 -3.22
N LEU A 283 -13.14 -14.67 -2.95
CA LEU A 283 -13.33 -15.24 -1.61
C LEU A 283 -12.28 -14.71 -0.61
N SER A 284 -11.03 -14.51 -1.04
CA SER A 284 -10.00 -13.96 -0.15
C SER A 284 -10.28 -12.49 0.23
N ALA A 285 -10.91 -11.71 -0.65
CA ALA A 285 -11.34 -10.36 -0.31
C ALA A 285 -12.39 -10.32 0.82
N LEU A 286 -13.24 -11.34 0.95
CA LEU A 286 -14.21 -11.42 2.06
C LEU A 286 -13.51 -11.56 3.43
N LEU A 287 -12.35 -12.24 3.49
CA LEU A 287 -11.53 -12.28 4.72
C LEU A 287 -11.08 -10.88 5.11
N SER A 288 -10.66 -10.07 4.13
CA SER A 288 -10.23 -8.69 4.39
C SER A 288 -11.38 -7.81 4.87
N LEU A 289 -12.56 -7.99 4.28
CA LEU A 289 -13.78 -7.29 4.63
C LEU A 289 -14.20 -7.55 6.08
N TYR A 290 -14.01 -8.76 6.59
CA TYR A 290 -14.38 -9.10 7.96
C TYR A 290 -13.61 -8.27 9.02
N PHE A 291 -12.30 -8.07 8.89
CA PHE A 291 -11.57 -7.27 9.88
C PHE A 291 -11.89 -5.77 9.76
N TYR A 292 -12.27 -5.28 8.57
CA TYR A 292 -12.81 -3.94 8.40
C TYR A 292 -14.18 -3.77 9.06
N LEU A 293 -15.06 -4.76 8.92
CA LEU A 293 -16.33 -4.78 9.63
C LEU A 293 -16.10 -4.74 11.13
N ARG A 294 -15.19 -5.58 11.66
CA ARG A 294 -14.84 -5.56 13.09
C ARG A 294 -14.41 -4.16 13.57
N LEU A 295 -13.60 -3.46 12.79
CA LEU A 295 -13.22 -2.07 13.09
C LEU A 295 -14.42 -1.12 13.06
N SER A 296 -15.29 -1.23 12.06
CA SER A 296 -16.51 -0.42 11.98
C SER A 296 -17.46 -0.63 13.15
N TYR A 297 -17.59 -1.88 13.61
CA TYR A 297 -18.40 -2.25 14.77
C TYR A 297 -17.86 -1.61 16.04
N ALA A 298 -16.55 -1.71 16.28
CA ALA A 298 -15.92 -1.13 17.46
C ALA A 298 -15.99 0.41 17.47
N MET A 299 -15.99 1.05 16.29
CA MET A 299 -15.91 2.50 16.19
C MET A 299 -17.27 3.21 16.24
N THR A 300 -18.31 2.63 15.61
CA THR A 300 -19.58 3.34 15.38
C THR A 300 -20.83 2.55 15.69
N LEU A 301 -20.89 1.28 15.28
CA LEU A 301 -22.13 0.50 15.42
C LEU A 301 -22.38 0.07 16.87
N THR A 302 -21.33 0.07 17.70
CA THR A 302 -21.42 -0.14 19.15
C THR A 302 -20.73 1.00 19.89
N ILE A 303 -21.25 1.34 21.07
CA ILE A 303 -20.68 2.39 21.92
C ILE A 303 -19.85 1.72 23.02
N SER A 304 -18.53 1.87 22.97
CA SER A 304 -17.63 1.40 24.03
C SER A 304 -17.66 2.34 25.25
N PRO A 305 -17.40 1.86 26.47
CA PRO A 305 -17.31 2.71 27.65
C PRO A 305 -16.19 3.75 27.49
N ASN A 306 -16.50 5.01 27.83
CA ASN A 306 -15.56 6.14 27.76
C ASN A 306 -15.02 6.50 29.15
N ASN A 307 -13.84 7.11 29.19
CA ASN A 307 -13.22 7.61 30.41
C ASN A 307 -13.66 9.06 30.68
N LEU A 308 -13.69 9.46 31.96
CA LEU A 308 -14.06 10.82 32.38
C LEU A 308 -13.23 11.93 31.69
N THR A 309 -11.93 11.68 31.50
CA THR A 309 -11.01 12.60 30.79
C THR A 309 -11.36 12.80 29.32
N GLY A 310 -12.19 11.93 28.74
CA GLY A 310 -12.70 12.05 27.36
C GLY A 310 -13.62 13.24 27.12
N THR A 311 -14.07 13.95 28.17
CA THR A 311 -14.88 15.18 28.08
C THR A 311 -14.04 16.46 27.89
N THR A 312 -12.75 16.41 28.26
CA THR A 312 -11.83 17.56 28.11
C THR A 312 -11.64 18.07 26.67
N PRO A 313 -11.53 17.22 25.62
CA PRO A 313 -11.35 17.72 24.26
C PRO A 313 -12.61 18.38 23.69
N TRP A 314 -13.78 18.26 24.32
CA TRP A 314 -15.00 18.92 23.85
C TRP A 314 -14.91 20.44 23.84
N ARG A 315 -14.03 21.00 24.67
CA ARG A 315 -13.84 22.45 24.79
C ARG A 315 -12.83 23.02 23.80
N LEU A 316 -12.04 22.17 23.13
CA LEU A 316 -10.95 22.60 22.26
C LEU A 316 -11.18 22.11 20.83
N SER A 317 -11.09 23.03 19.87
CA SER A 317 -11.07 22.68 18.45
C SER A 317 -9.68 22.18 18.03
N SER A 318 -9.64 21.16 17.17
CA SER A 318 -8.38 20.69 16.58
C SER A 318 -7.82 21.75 15.62
N THR A 319 -6.52 22.05 15.74
CA THR A 319 -5.80 22.97 14.84
C THR A 319 -5.26 22.30 13.57
N GLN A 320 -5.49 21.00 13.39
CA GLN A 320 -5.01 20.25 12.23
C GLN A 320 -5.85 20.54 10.98
N LEU A 321 -5.18 20.65 9.83
CA LEU A 321 -5.83 20.94 8.55
C LEU A 321 -6.74 19.77 8.12
N ALA A 322 -8.05 20.01 8.10
CA ALA A 322 -9.05 18.99 7.74
C ALA A 322 -9.37 18.91 6.24
N THR A 323 -8.96 19.92 5.45
CA THR A 323 -9.27 19.98 4.01
C THR A 323 -8.73 18.79 3.19
N PRO A 324 -7.47 18.32 3.34
CA PRO A 324 -6.99 17.16 2.58
C PRO A 324 -7.74 15.87 2.96
N LEU A 325 -8.15 15.74 4.23
CA LEU A 325 -8.97 14.61 4.66
C LEU A 325 -10.33 14.65 3.97
N ALA A 326 -11.03 15.79 3.99
CA ALA A 326 -12.36 15.91 3.39
C ALA A 326 -12.36 15.56 1.89
N ILE A 327 -11.38 16.06 1.15
CA ILE A 327 -11.19 15.75 -0.27
C ILE A 327 -10.96 14.24 -0.46
N ALA A 328 -10.02 13.66 0.30
CA ALA A 328 -9.73 12.24 0.19
C ALA A 328 -10.92 11.33 0.55
N ILE A 329 -11.71 11.70 1.56
CA ILE A 329 -12.94 10.97 1.92
C ILE A 329 -13.96 11.06 0.78
N SER A 330 -14.20 12.26 0.23
CA SER A 330 -15.15 12.42 -0.87
C SER A 330 -14.77 11.57 -2.10
N MET A 331 -13.48 11.53 -2.44
CA MET A 331 -12.96 10.69 -3.51
C MET A 331 -13.05 9.20 -3.16
N ALA A 332 -12.81 8.80 -1.91
CA ALA A 332 -12.91 7.41 -1.47
C ALA A 332 -14.36 6.87 -1.46
N LEU A 333 -15.38 7.73 -1.51
CA LEU A 333 -16.79 7.32 -1.45
C LEU A 333 -17.53 7.47 -2.80
N CYS A 334 -17.29 8.56 -3.55
CA CYS A 334 -18.21 8.99 -4.61
C CYS A 334 -17.73 8.76 -6.06
N LEU A 335 -16.58 8.14 -6.31
CA LEU A 335 -16.04 7.92 -7.67
C LEU A 335 -16.68 6.77 -8.46
N LEU A 336 -17.46 5.88 -7.84
CA LEU A 336 -18.05 4.72 -8.53
C LEU A 336 -18.93 5.06 -9.76
N PRO A 337 -19.81 6.07 -9.77
CA PRO A 337 -20.55 6.45 -10.98
C PRO A 337 -19.65 7.01 -12.10
N LEU A 338 -18.44 7.49 -11.78
CA LEU A 338 -17.47 8.00 -12.76
C LEU A 338 -16.60 6.88 -13.37
N THR A 339 -16.90 5.62 -13.06
CA THR A 339 -16.22 4.43 -13.60
C THR A 339 -15.98 4.46 -15.12
N PRO A 340 -16.98 4.70 -15.99
CA PRO A 340 -16.75 4.66 -17.44
C PRO A 340 -15.80 5.78 -17.90
N ALA A 341 -15.95 6.99 -17.35
CA ALA A 341 -15.08 8.12 -17.70
C ALA A 341 -13.62 7.86 -17.31
N ILE A 342 -13.40 7.32 -16.11
CA ILE A 342 -12.06 6.96 -15.64
C ILE A 342 -11.43 5.88 -16.53
N LEU A 343 -12.21 4.87 -16.92
CA LEU A 343 -11.70 3.83 -17.82
C LEU A 343 -11.33 4.42 -19.18
N THR A 344 -12.16 5.29 -19.77
CA THR A 344 -11.83 5.92 -21.07
C THR A 344 -10.54 6.74 -21.03
N LEU A 345 -10.21 7.36 -19.88
CA LEU A 345 -8.98 8.13 -19.71
C LEU A 345 -7.73 7.25 -19.51
N LEU A 346 -7.91 6.01 -19.03
CA LEU A 346 -6.83 5.09 -18.68
C LEU A 346 -6.52 4.06 -19.78
N ILE A 347 -7.30 4.04 -20.86
CA ILE A 347 -6.96 3.23 -22.05
C ILE A 347 -5.74 3.89 -22.71
N PHE A 348 -4.59 3.24 -22.54
CA PHE A 348 -3.37 3.49 -23.30
C PHE A 348 -3.06 2.26 -24.16
#